data_AF-A0A1V6I735-F1
#
_entry.id   AF-A0A1V6I735-F1
#
_cell.length_a   1.000
_cell.length_b   1.000
_cell.length_c   1.000
_cell.angle_alpha   90.00
_cell.angle_beta   90.00
_cell.angle_gamma   90.00
#
_symmetry.space_group_name_H-M   'P 1'
#
loop_
_entity.id
_entity.type
_entity.pdbx_description
1 polymer ?
#
loop_
_entity_poly.entity_id
_entity_poly.type
_entity_poly.pdbx_seq_one_letter_code
_entity_poly.pdbx_strand_id
1 'polypeptide(L)'
;MINKYKRWYYKFLNHFKLTHQLEDPNSIYNQISEGVNFKGTNLWILMCSTLVCSVGLNMNSTAVVIGAMLISPLLGPINGIGYSIAVYDIKLFKKSLNNFLFAIITAFLSATLYFIITPISTAQTELLARTSPTIYDVLIALFGGTAGIIAMSTKTKGTVIPGVAIATALMPPLCTAGYGLATLQVSFLFGALYLFTINAVFIALAALLVSKLLKFPIHENAAPARQKVIKRYVTLIIILTLIPSIFLGNRLVQQERFMDKSKKYIDNVRVIDDKYLLDYSIDPQKKVINLIYGGTTLDEKDKELIASRLQNFDLKAEVVIKQGFAIDQKEYQEKEKLILQISSLEAELNKQNAIIDSIKSRPLLAKNLINELTIINSNIISCAIADTYIFKADNSLDSTTVLLVGIANDDMPKNEKERIISWLKARLQNEKIVVFFSANLK
;
A
#
# COMPACT_ATOMS: atom_id res chain seq x y z
N MET A 1 4.10 28.28 45.75
CA MET A 1 3.68 27.38 44.64
C MET A 1 4.84 26.72 43.87
N ILE A 2 6.06 27.27 43.84
CA ILE A 2 7.21 26.76 43.07
C ILE A 2 7.73 25.37 43.53
N ASN A 3 7.50 24.99 44.80
CA ASN A 3 8.03 23.75 45.38
C ASN A 3 7.26 22.47 45.01
N LYS A 4 5.97 22.55 44.66
CA LYS A 4 5.16 21.37 44.25
C LYS A 4 5.54 20.89 42.85
N TYR A 5 5.77 21.81 41.91
CA TYR A 5 6.22 21.48 40.55
C TYR A 5 7.62 20.86 40.53
N LYS A 6 8.56 21.39 41.33
CA LYS A 6 9.90 20.79 41.47
C LYS A 6 9.82 19.37 42.03
N ARG A 7 9.02 19.14 43.07
CA ARG A 7 8.87 17.81 43.70
C ARG A 7 8.15 16.80 42.79
N TRP A 8 7.16 17.25 42.01
CA TRP A 8 6.52 16.44 40.97
C TRP A 8 7.49 16.11 39.83
N TYR A 9 8.26 17.10 39.34
CA TYR A 9 9.30 16.92 38.33
C TYR A 9 10.41 15.95 38.79
N TYR A 10 10.89 16.07 40.03
CA TYR A 10 11.86 15.12 40.59
C TYR A 10 11.28 13.72 40.79
N LYS A 11 10.01 13.57 41.22
CA LYS A 11 9.33 12.26 41.30
C LYS A 11 9.13 11.65 39.92
N PHE A 12 8.74 12.45 38.94
CA PHE A 12 8.59 12.04 37.54
C PHE A 12 9.93 11.55 36.99
N LEU A 13 11.00 12.34 37.11
CA LEU A 13 12.36 11.94 36.72
C LEU A 13 12.86 10.68 37.45
N ASN A 14 12.48 10.46 38.71
CA ASN A 14 12.84 9.25 39.45
C ASN A 14 12.17 7.98 38.87
N HIS A 15 11.00 8.09 38.25
CA HIS A 15 10.37 6.97 37.53
C HIS A 15 11.10 6.62 36.23
N PHE A 16 11.80 7.60 35.62
CA PHE A 16 12.62 7.39 34.42
C PHE A 16 14.06 6.95 34.74
N LYS A 17 14.45 6.81 36.02
CA LYS A 17 15.79 6.34 36.37
C LYS A 17 15.92 4.83 36.15
N LEU A 18 16.55 4.47 35.03
CA LEU A 18 16.89 3.09 34.66
C LEU A 18 17.90 2.41 35.59
N THR A 19 18.53 3.13 36.51
CA THR A 19 19.65 2.67 37.36
C THR A 19 19.41 1.38 38.13
N HIS A 20 18.16 1.03 38.46
CA HIS A 20 17.85 -0.19 39.21
C HIS A 20 17.59 -1.42 38.30
N GLN A 21 17.41 -1.20 36.99
CA GLN A 21 17.11 -2.25 36.00
C GLN A 21 18.27 -2.50 35.02
N LEU A 22 19.27 -1.61 35.01
CA LEU A 22 20.52 -1.78 34.28
C LEU A 22 21.28 -3.02 34.78
N GLU A 23 21.83 -3.78 33.84
CA GLU A 23 22.77 -4.85 34.14
C GLU A 23 24.13 -4.31 34.61
N ASP A 24 24.94 -5.17 35.21
CA ASP A 24 26.31 -4.83 35.57
C ASP A 24 27.11 -4.45 34.31
N PRO A 25 27.97 -3.41 34.34
CA PRO A 25 28.65 -2.94 33.14
C PRO A 25 29.46 -3.99 32.38
N ASN A 26 30.05 -4.96 33.09
CA ASN A 26 30.77 -6.08 32.48
C ASN A 26 29.81 -7.05 31.76
N SER A 27 28.62 -7.27 32.31
CA SER A 27 27.57 -8.08 31.67
C SER A 27 27.09 -7.41 30.38
N ILE A 28 26.82 -6.10 30.43
CA ILE A 28 26.43 -5.30 29.25
C ILE A 28 27.50 -5.38 28.16
N TYR A 29 28.78 -5.21 28.53
CA TYR A 29 29.88 -5.33 27.58
C TYR A 29 29.94 -6.72 26.94
N ASN A 30 29.86 -7.79 27.74
CA ASN A 30 29.89 -9.16 27.24
C ASN A 30 28.71 -9.45 26.30
N GLN A 31 27.50 -9.02 26.68
CA GLN A 31 26.31 -9.21 25.87
C GLN A 31 26.40 -8.50 24.51
N ILE A 32 26.90 -7.26 24.49
CA ILE A 32 27.09 -6.53 23.23
C ILE A 32 28.21 -7.17 22.41
N SER A 33 29.33 -7.57 23.04
CA SER A 33 30.46 -8.24 22.36
C SER A 33 30.10 -9.60 21.77
N GLU A 34 29.23 -10.36 22.44
CA GLU A 34 28.64 -11.60 21.94
C GLU A 34 27.67 -11.34 20.79
N GLY A 35 26.79 -10.34 20.92
CA GLY A 35 25.89 -9.93 19.83
C GLY A 35 26.61 -9.43 18.58
N VAL A 36 27.86 -8.97 18.72
CA VAL A 36 28.74 -8.60 17.61
C VAL A 36 29.34 -9.81 16.88
N ASN A 37 29.46 -10.97 17.54
CA ASN A 37 30.06 -12.16 16.93
C ASN A 37 29.19 -12.71 15.80
N PHE A 38 29.62 -12.47 14.56
CA PHE A 38 28.93 -12.93 13.36
C PHE A 38 29.70 -14.07 12.71
N LYS A 39 29.55 -15.29 13.25
CA LYS A 39 30.17 -16.52 12.71
C LYS A 39 29.19 -17.70 12.79
N GLY A 40 29.33 -18.65 11.88
CA GLY A 40 28.59 -19.92 11.89
C GLY A 40 27.08 -19.71 11.81
N THR A 41 26.37 -20.05 12.90
CA THR A 41 24.91 -20.05 13.00
C THR A 41 24.25 -18.73 12.61
N ASN A 42 24.77 -17.59 13.09
CA ASN A 42 24.19 -16.28 12.80
C ASN A 42 24.21 -15.94 11.30
N LEU A 43 25.19 -16.46 10.57
CA LEU A 43 25.34 -16.23 9.14
C LEU A 43 24.38 -17.09 8.32
N TRP A 44 24.19 -18.35 8.72
CA TRP A 44 23.15 -19.21 8.13
C TRP A 44 21.75 -18.65 8.37
N ILE A 45 21.45 -18.21 9.61
CA ILE A 45 20.19 -17.57 9.95
C ILE A 45 19.99 -16.30 9.11
N LEU A 46 21.03 -15.49 8.90
CA LEU A 46 20.96 -14.32 8.04
C LEU A 46 20.62 -14.68 6.59
N MET A 47 21.29 -15.68 6.02
CA MET A 47 21.01 -16.14 4.65
C MET A 47 19.55 -16.61 4.54
N CYS A 48 19.07 -17.44 5.47
CA CYS A 48 17.68 -17.92 5.48
C CYS A 48 16.69 -16.76 5.63
N SER A 49 16.91 -15.85 6.58
CA SER A 49 16.10 -14.64 6.79
C SER A 49 16.06 -13.77 5.53
N THR A 50 17.19 -13.61 4.84
CA THR A 50 17.29 -12.87 3.59
C THR A 50 16.44 -13.51 2.50
N LEU A 51 16.53 -14.84 2.33
CA LEU A 51 15.73 -15.57 1.34
C LEU A 51 14.23 -15.46 1.64
N VAL A 52 13.84 -15.63 2.92
CA VAL A 52 12.43 -15.46 3.34
C VAL A 52 11.96 -14.03 3.09
N CYS A 53 12.80 -13.02 3.35
CA CYS A 53 12.47 -11.62 3.07
C CYS A 53 12.27 -11.41 1.56
N SER A 54 13.15 -11.94 0.72
CA SER A 54 13.05 -11.80 -0.74
C SER A 54 11.80 -12.51 -1.30
N VAL A 55 11.44 -13.69 -0.76
CA VAL A 55 10.17 -14.35 -1.06
C VAL A 55 8.99 -13.49 -0.62
N GLY A 56 9.03 -12.93 0.59
CA GLY A 56 7.99 -12.03 1.10
C GLY A 56 7.81 -10.78 0.24
N LEU A 57 8.90 -10.20 -0.27
CA LEU A 57 8.89 -9.07 -1.20
C LEU A 57 8.30 -9.44 -2.56
N ASN A 58 8.54 -10.66 -3.05
CA ASN A 58 7.96 -11.19 -4.30
C ASN A 58 6.47 -11.58 -4.17
N MET A 59 6.02 -11.88 -2.96
CA MET A 59 4.62 -12.21 -2.67
C MET A 59 3.82 -11.01 -2.14
N ASN A 60 4.41 -9.81 -2.12
CA ASN A 60 3.84 -8.59 -1.56
C ASN A 60 3.28 -8.81 -0.13
N SER A 61 3.94 -9.65 0.67
CA SER A 61 3.45 -10.10 1.98
C SER A 61 4.21 -9.42 3.10
N THR A 62 3.64 -8.33 3.62
CA THR A 62 4.22 -7.56 4.73
C THR A 62 4.43 -8.46 5.97
N ALA A 63 3.55 -9.42 6.23
CA ALA A 63 3.67 -10.35 7.35
C ALA A 63 4.93 -11.23 7.27
N VAL A 64 5.23 -11.78 6.08
CA VAL A 64 6.43 -12.61 5.86
C VAL A 64 7.69 -11.74 5.95
N VAL A 65 7.64 -10.52 5.40
CA VAL A 65 8.74 -9.55 5.47
C VAL A 65 9.05 -9.18 6.93
N ILE A 66 8.02 -8.92 7.76
CA ILE A 66 8.17 -8.66 9.19
C ILE A 66 8.75 -9.89 9.91
N GLY A 67 8.27 -11.10 9.59
CA GLY A 67 8.81 -12.34 10.13
C GLY A 67 10.30 -12.50 9.83
N ALA A 68 10.73 -12.19 8.62
CA ALA A 68 12.14 -12.22 8.24
C ALA A 68 12.98 -11.21 9.04
N MET A 69 12.49 -9.99 9.27
CA MET A 69 13.18 -8.98 10.09
C MET A 69 13.42 -9.47 11.52
N LEU A 70 12.44 -10.15 12.12
CA LEU A 70 12.52 -10.67 13.49
C LEU A 70 13.62 -11.73 13.67
N ILE A 71 13.88 -12.50 12.62
CA ILE A 71 14.88 -13.57 12.61
C ILE A 71 16.29 -13.00 12.41
N SER A 72 16.42 -11.81 11.80
CA SER A 72 17.70 -11.27 11.35
C SER A 72 18.60 -10.78 12.50
N PRO A 73 19.86 -11.26 12.59
CA PRO A 73 20.81 -10.83 13.62
C PRO A 73 21.61 -9.55 13.28
N LEU A 74 21.06 -8.63 12.46
CA LEU A 74 21.79 -7.42 12.04
C LEU A 74 21.94 -6.35 13.13
N LEU A 75 21.05 -6.31 14.12
CA LEU A 75 21.06 -5.28 15.16
C LEU A 75 22.28 -5.37 16.09
N GLY A 76 22.80 -6.58 16.34
CA GLY A 76 23.93 -6.81 17.25
C GLY A 76 25.19 -6.04 16.83
N PRO A 77 25.71 -6.26 15.60
CA PRO A 77 26.84 -5.52 15.07
C PRO A 77 26.64 -3.99 15.05
N ILE A 78 25.45 -3.49 14.68
CA ILE A 78 25.17 -2.04 14.61
C ILE A 78 25.21 -1.40 16.01
N ASN A 79 24.55 -2.03 16.99
CA ASN A 79 24.59 -1.55 18.38
C ASN A 79 26.02 -1.64 18.95
N GLY A 80 26.78 -2.66 18.57
CA GLY A 80 28.21 -2.78 18.90
C GLY A 80 29.07 -1.64 18.37
N ILE A 81 28.81 -1.17 17.15
CA ILE A 81 29.47 0.03 16.58
C ILE A 81 29.19 1.26 17.47
N GLY A 82 27.92 1.55 17.78
CA GLY A 82 27.56 2.71 18.59
C GLY A 82 28.11 2.64 20.03
N TYR A 83 27.97 1.48 20.67
CA TYR A 83 28.43 1.24 22.04
C TYR A 83 29.97 1.32 22.15
N SER A 84 30.71 0.70 21.24
CA SER A 84 32.17 0.71 21.25
C SER A 84 32.76 2.12 21.10
N ILE A 85 32.11 2.99 20.31
CA ILE A 85 32.48 4.40 20.22
C ILE A 85 32.22 5.12 21.54
N ALA A 86 31.09 4.85 22.23
CA ALA A 86 30.77 5.49 23.49
C ALA A 86 31.72 5.09 24.63
N VAL A 87 32.16 3.83 24.63
CA VAL A 87 33.02 3.22 25.66
C VAL A 87 34.52 3.31 25.33
N TYR A 88 34.87 3.94 24.21
CA TYR A 88 36.24 4.10 23.71
C TYR A 88 36.98 2.77 23.43
N ASP A 89 36.26 1.73 22.99
CA ASP A 89 36.87 0.44 22.66
C ASP A 89 37.09 0.29 21.14
N ILE A 90 38.31 0.57 20.68
CA ILE A 90 38.67 0.46 19.25
C ILE A 90 38.65 -1.01 18.77
N LYS A 91 38.96 -1.98 19.65
CA LYS A 91 38.97 -3.40 19.25
C LYS A 91 37.56 -3.86 18.96
N LEU A 92 36.62 -3.53 19.85
CA LEU A 92 35.21 -3.83 19.66
C LEU A 92 34.63 -3.07 18.46
N PHE A 93 35.03 -1.82 18.24
CA PHE A 93 34.60 -1.05 17.06
C PHE A 93 35.00 -1.72 15.76
N LYS A 94 36.29 -2.07 15.59
CA LYS A 94 36.79 -2.76 14.38
C LYS A 94 36.10 -4.10 14.16
N LYS A 95 35.93 -4.87 15.24
CA LYS A 95 35.24 -6.17 15.19
C LYS A 95 33.78 -6.00 14.75
N SER A 96 33.07 -5.03 15.32
CA SER A 96 31.67 -4.74 14.99
C SER A 96 31.51 -4.27 13.56
N LEU A 97 32.38 -3.37 13.11
CA LEU A 97 32.36 -2.85 11.74
C LEU A 97 32.65 -3.96 10.71
N ASN A 98 33.69 -4.77 10.92
CA ASN A 98 34.02 -5.85 10.00
C ASN A 98 32.91 -6.90 9.91
N ASN A 99 32.35 -7.30 11.06
CA ASN A 99 31.23 -8.25 11.09
C ASN A 99 29.97 -7.67 10.44
N PHE A 100 29.70 -6.37 10.64
CA PHE A 100 28.57 -5.69 10.01
C PHE A 100 28.72 -5.65 8.48
N LEU A 101 29.89 -5.25 7.97
CA LEU A 101 30.16 -5.26 6.52
C LEU A 101 30.04 -6.68 5.94
N PHE A 102 30.56 -7.69 6.64
CA PHE A 102 30.48 -9.07 6.20
C PHE A 102 29.03 -9.57 6.15
N ALA A 103 28.22 -9.20 7.14
CA ALA A 103 26.78 -9.50 7.16
C ALA A 103 26.04 -8.81 6.01
N ILE A 104 26.31 -7.53 5.76
CA ILE A 104 25.74 -6.77 4.63
C ILE A 104 26.04 -7.48 3.31
N ILE A 105 27.32 -7.77 3.04
CA ILE A 105 27.75 -8.40 1.79
C ILE A 105 27.08 -9.75 1.62
N THR A 106 27.02 -10.55 2.69
CA THR A 106 26.41 -11.88 2.65
C THR A 106 24.91 -11.79 2.33
N ALA A 107 24.15 -10.98 3.06
CA ALA A 107 22.72 -10.80 2.80
C ALA A 107 22.46 -10.18 1.41
N PHE A 108 23.24 -9.18 1.02
CA PHE A 108 23.13 -8.56 -0.30
C PHE A 108 23.36 -9.56 -1.43
N LEU A 109 24.40 -10.39 -1.34
CA LEU A 109 24.69 -11.44 -2.32
C LEU A 109 23.62 -12.54 -2.31
N SER A 110 23.16 -12.98 -1.14
CA SER A 110 22.07 -13.97 -1.04
C SER A 110 20.77 -13.47 -1.67
N ALA A 111 20.40 -12.21 -1.43
CA ALA A 111 19.23 -11.60 -2.07
C ALA A 111 19.42 -11.49 -3.59
N THR A 112 20.57 -11.01 -4.04
CA THR A 112 20.91 -10.90 -5.47
C THR A 112 20.81 -12.26 -6.16
N LEU A 113 21.41 -13.30 -5.57
CA LEU A 113 21.38 -14.66 -6.11
C LEU A 113 19.94 -15.19 -6.22
N TYR A 114 19.12 -14.96 -5.20
CA TYR A 114 17.71 -15.34 -5.23
C TYR A 114 16.94 -14.69 -6.40
N PHE A 115 17.11 -13.38 -6.61
CA PHE A 115 16.41 -12.65 -7.68
C PHE A 115 16.97 -12.95 -9.08
N ILE A 116 18.25 -13.33 -9.18
CA ILE A 116 18.81 -13.87 -10.44
C ILE A 116 18.15 -15.22 -10.79
N ILE A 117 17.96 -16.10 -9.80
CA ILE A 117 17.35 -17.43 -10.00
C ILE A 117 15.83 -17.33 -10.21
N THR A 118 15.18 -16.34 -9.57
CA THR A 118 13.72 -16.15 -9.60
C THR A 118 13.38 -14.84 -10.32
N PRO A 119 13.55 -14.75 -11.66
CA PRO A 119 13.27 -13.51 -12.39
C PRO A 119 11.76 -13.28 -12.49
N ILE A 120 11.21 -12.51 -11.55
CA ILE A 120 9.86 -11.96 -11.64
C ILE A 120 10.01 -10.50 -12.06
N SER A 121 9.46 -10.16 -13.22
CA SER A 121 9.67 -8.89 -13.92
C SER A 121 8.80 -7.73 -13.42
N THR A 122 7.89 -7.97 -12.48
CA THR A 122 6.99 -6.95 -11.95
C THR A 122 7.44 -6.46 -10.57
N ALA A 123 7.90 -5.21 -10.49
CA ALA A 123 8.22 -4.57 -9.22
C ALA A 123 6.93 -4.38 -8.40
N GLN A 124 6.83 -5.07 -7.28
CA GLN A 124 5.67 -4.98 -6.38
C GLN A 124 5.73 -3.74 -5.48
N THR A 125 4.56 -3.33 -4.95
CA THR A 125 4.39 -2.12 -4.15
C THR A 125 5.32 -2.07 -2.93
N GLU A 126 5.58 -3.21 -2.28
CA GLU A 126 6.55 -3.31 -1.18
C GLU A 126 7.99 -3.03 -1.60
N LEU A 127 8.43 -3.40 -2.82
CA LEU A 127 9.76 -3.05 -3.33
C LEU A 127 9.88 -1.54 -3.56
N LEU A 128 8.85 -0.93 -4.17
CA LEU A 128 8.81 0.50 -4.46
C LEU A 128 8.86 1.35 -3.19
N ALA A 129 8.09 0.96 -2.16
CA ALA A 129 8.04 1.65 -0.87
C ALA A 129 9.39 1.69 -0.12
N ARG A 130 10.37 0.86 -0.52
CA ARG A 130 11.69 0.75 0.14
C ARG A 130 12.82 1.43 -0.63
N THR A 131 12.52 2.19 -1.68
CA THR A 131 13.51 2.93 -2.48
C THR A 131 13.57 4.42 -2.17
N SER A 132 12.54 4.97 -1.51
CA SER A 132 12.39 6.40 -1.24
C SER A 132 12.46 6.65 0.27
N PRO A 133 13.62 7.07 0.82
CA PRO A 133 13.75 7.35 2.23
C PRO A 133 13.00 8.60 2.63
N THR A 134 12.39 8.55 3.80
CA THR A 134 11.62 9.64 4.39
C THR A 134 12.23 10.12 5.70
N ILE A 135 11.80 11.27 6.20
CA ILE A 135 12.17 11.72 7.56
C ILE A 135 11.63 10.78 8.65
N TYR A 136 10.53 10.08 8.38
CA TYR A 136 9.93 9.16 9.34
C TYR A 136 10.80 7.93 9.55
N ASP A 137 11.46 7.43 8.51
CA ASP A 137 12.42 6.32 8.63
C ASP A 137 13.57 6.68 9.58
N VAL A 138 14.07 7.91 9.51
CA VAL A 138 15.12 8.42 10.42
C VAL A 138 14.65 8.46 11.87
N LEU A 139 13.43 8.97 12.11
CA LEU A 139 12.87 9.02 13.46
C LEU A 139 12.67 7.62 14.03
N ILE A 140 12.13 6.70 13.22
CA ILE A 140 11.92 5.31 13.61
C ILE A 140 13.28 4.62 13.89
N ALA A 141 14.29 4.84 13.06
CA ALA A 141 15.63 4.30 13.26
C ALA A 141 16.28 4.82 14.57
N LEU A 142 16.11 6.12 14.87
CA LEU A 142 16.65 6.74 16.08
C LEU A 142 15.98 6.21 17.35
N PHE A 143 14.64 6.18 17.40
CA PHE A 143 13.90 5.69 18.56
C PHE A 143 13.99 4.16 18.69
N GLY A 144 13.98 3.43 17.59
CA GLY A 144 14.22 1.99 17.54
C GLY A 144 15.62 1.66 18.06
N GLY A 145 16.66 2.33 17.58
CA GLY A 145 18.03 2.14 18.08
C GLY A 145 18.17 2.48 19.57
N THR A 146 17.48 3.52 20.03
CA THR A 146 17.43 3.89 21.46
C THR A 146 16.80 2.78 22.30
N ALA A 147 15.65 2.25 21.88
CA ALA A 147 15.01 1.13 22.55
C ALA A 147 15.88 -0.14 22.50
N GLY A 148 16.58 -0.36 21.39
CA GLY A 148 17.46 -1.52 21.19
C GLY A 148 18.62 -1.55 22.17
N ILE A 149 19.38 -0.45 22.29
CA ILE A 149 20.50 -0.38 23.24
C ILE A 149 20.03 -0.41 24.69
N ILE A 150 18.88 0.19 25.03
CA ILE A 150 18.30 0.11 26.37
C ILE A 150 17.94 -1.34 26.68
N ALA A 151 17.23 -2.03 25.78
CA ALA A 151 16.84 -3.42 25.97
C ALA A 151 18.06 -4.36 26.13
N MET A 152 19.12 -4.13 25.35
CA MET A 152 20.38 -4.86 25.47
C MET A 152 21.14 -4.56 26.78
N SER A 153 20.87 -3.43 27.42
CA SER A 153 21.53 -2.99 28.65
C SER A 153 20.74 -3.28 29.93
N THR A 154 19.54 -3.84 29.80
CA THR A 154 18.62 -4.12 30.92
C THR A 154 18.43 -5.61 31.16
N LYS A 155 18.17 -5.97 32.42
CA LYS A 155 17.89 -7.35 32.84
C LYS A 155 16.62 -7.93 32.21
N THR A 156 15.68 -7.07 31.82
CA THR A 156 14.39 -7.46 31.22
C THR A 156 14.45 -7.29 29.71
N LYS A 157 14.88 -8.34 29.01
CA LYS A 157 15.11 -8.32 27.56
C LYS A 157 13.80 -8.33 26.76
N GLY A 158 12.77 -9.01 27.29
CA GLY A 158 11.36 -8.91 26.89
C GLY A 158 11.08 -8.96 25.38
N THR A 159 9.95 -8.38 24.98
CA THR A 159 9.48 -8.28 23.59
C THR A 159 10.06 -7.08 22.83
N VAL A 160 10.95 -6.32 23.45
CA VAL A 160 11.46 -5.05 22.92
C VAL A 160 12.49 -5.27 21.81
N ILE A 161 13.42 -6.21 21.99
CA ILE A 161 14.47 -6.50 21.00
C ILE A 161 13.86 -6.92 19.65
N PRO A 162 12.88 -7.85 19.61
CA PRO A 162 12.20 -8.17 18.36
C PRO A 162 11.38 -6.99 17.79
N GLY A 163 10.71 -6.20 18.64
CA GLY A 163 9.98 -5.01 18.20
C GLY A 163 10.86 -3.94 17.54
N VAL A 164 12.09 -3.77 18.02
CA VAL A 164 13.10 -2.87 17.42
C VAL A 164 13.57 -3.39 16.05
N ALA A 165 13.72 -4.71 15.91
CA ALA A 165 14.09 -5.33 14.64
C ALA A 165 13.01 -5.08 13.57
N ILE A 166 11.73 -5.14 13.95
CA ILE A 166 10.61 -4.80 13.05
C ILE A 166 10.65 -3.32 12.68
N ALA A 167 10.78 -2.44 13.67
CA ALA A 167 10.67 -0.99 13.46
C ALA A 167 11.79 -0.45 12.56
N THR A 168 13.01 -0.95 12.71
CA THR A 168 14.20 -0.40 12.03
C THR A 168 14.31 -0.76 10.55
N ALA A 169 13.46 -1.65 10.05
CA ALA A 169 13.28 -1.97 8.64
C ALA A 169 14.59 -2.12 7.84
N LEU A 170 15.62 -2.75 8.41
CA LEU A 170 16.94 -2.87 7.77
C LEU A 170 17.00 -3.95 6.69
N MET A 171 16.27 -5.05 6.87
CA MET A 171 16.34 -6.20 5.95
C MET A 171 15.73 -5.90 4.57
N PRO A 172 14.51 -5.33 4.44
CA PRO A 172 13.90 -5.13 3.13
C PRO A 172 14.69 -4.20 2.21
N PRO A 173 15.20 -3.03 2.63
CA PRO A 173 16.03 -2.19 1.76
C PRO A 173 17.29 -2.92 1.28
N LEU A 174 17.88 -3.78 2.10
CA LEU A 174 19.03 -4.59 1.68
C LEU A 174 18.64 -5.65 0.63
N CYS A 175 17.49 -6.32 0.80
CA CYS A 175 16.95 -7.24 -0.20
C CYS A 175 16.53 -6.52 -1.49
N THR A 176 15.90 -5.35 -1.41
CA THR A 176 15.53 -4.49 -2.55
C THR A 176 16.77 -4.00 -3.29
N ALA A 177 17.86 -3.70 -2.58
CA ALA A 177 19.14 -3.40 -3.22
C ALA A 177 19.66 -4.60 -4.02
N GLY A 178 19.57 -5.82 -3.45
CA GLY A 178 19.91 -7.06 -4.16
C GLY A 178 19.04 -7.30 -5.40
N TYR A 179 17.74 -7.01 -5.32
CA TYR A 179 16.84 -7.00 -6.48
C TYR A 179 17.30 -6.00 -7.55
N GLY A 180 17.62 -4.77 -7.15
CA GLY A 180 18.10 -3.72 -8.07
C GLY A 180 19.39 -4.13 -8.79
N LEU A 181 20.31 -4.83 -8.12
CA LEU A 181 21.50 -5.37 -8.77
C LEU A 181 21.16 -6.52 -9.72
N ALA A 182 20.31 -7.47 -9.30
CA ALA A 182 19.91 -8.63 -10.10
C ALA A 182 19.18 -8.22 -11.39
N THR A 183 18.39 -7.16 -11.35
CA THR A 183 17.59 -6.63 -12.46
C THR A 183 18.27 -5.48 -13.23
N LEU A 184 19.50 -5.11 -12.85
CA LEU A 184 20.25 -3.96 -13.39
C LEU A 184 19.51 -2.61 -13.26
N GLN A 185 18.57 -2.52 -12.31
CA GLN A 185 17.81 -1.29 -12.04
C GLN A 185 18.55 -0.42 -11.02
N VAL A 186 19.35 0.51 -11.55
CA VAL A 186 20.20 1.43 -10.79
C VAL A 186 19.41 2.26 -9.76
N SER A 187 18.17 2.64 -10.07
CA SER A 187 17.29 3.38 -9.16
C SER A 187 16.97 2.60 -7.88
N PHE A 188 16.58 1.32 -8.01
CA PHE A 188 16.29 0.45 -6.87
C PHE A 188 17.53 0.17 -6.04
N LEU A 189 18.66 -0.08 -6.70
CA LEU A 189 19.94 -0.35 -6.04
C LEU A 189 20.37 0.81 -5.14
N PHE A 190 20.50 2.02 -5.70
CA PHE A 190 21.00 3.15 -4.93
C PHE A 190 19.97 3.73 -3.97
N GLY A 191 18.68 3.74 -4.33
CA GLY A 191 17.61 4.20 -3.43
C GLY A 191 17.51 3.34 -2.17
N ALA A 192 17.51 2.02 -2.33
CA ALA A 192 17.39 1.10 -1.21
C ALA A 192 18.68 1.02 -0.36
N LEU A 193 19.87 1.06 -0.97
CA LEU A 193 21.14 1.19 -0.23
C LEU A 193 21.22 2.50 0.55
N TYR A 194 20.67 3.58 0.01
CA TYR A 194 20.64 4.88 0.68
C TYR A 194 19.74 4.82 1.93
N LEU A 195 18.53 4.27 1.81
CA LEU A 195 17.64 4.03 2.96
C LEU A 195 18.29 3.11 4.02
N PHE A 196 18.88 1.98 3.59
CA PHE A 196 19.60 1.07 4.48
C PHE A 196 20.70 1.78 5.27
N THR A 197 21.52 2.56 4.57
CA THR A 197 22.68 3.26 5.16
C THR A 197 22.22 4.30 6.17
N ILE A 198 21.19 5.08 5.85
CA ILE A 198 20.61 6.07 6.76
C ILE A 198 20.12 5.37 8.04
N ASN A 199 19.33 4.30 7.91
CA ASN A 199 18.80 3.59 9.07
C ASN A 199 19.92 3.03 9.94
N ALA A 200 20.92 2.38 9.35
CA ALA A 200 22.06 1.83 10.08
C ALA A 200 22.85 2.91 10.84
N VAL A 201 23.10 4.06 10.21
CA VAL A 201 23.82 5.19 10.81
C VAL A 201 23.05 5.77 12.00
N PHE A 202 21.74 6.00 11.86
CA PHE A 202 20.94 6.57 12.94
C PHE A 202 20.73 5.59 14.11
N ILE A 203 20.66 4.28 13.87
CA ILE A 203 20.65 3.26 14.93
C ILE A 203 21.98 3.26 15.70
N ALA A 204 23.12 3.26 14.99
CA ALA A 204 24.44 3.33 15.62
C ALA A 204 24.62 4.65 16.40
N LEU A 205 24.12 5.77 15.87
CA LEU A 205 24.13 7.07 16.56
C LEU A 205 23.28 7.04 17.83
N ALA A 206 22.08 6.45 17.78
CA ALA A 206 21.24 6.27 18.96
C ALA A 206 21.95 5.44 20.04
N ALA A 207 22.54 4.31 19.64
CA ALA A 207 23.31 3.46 20.54
C ALA A 207 24.47 4.22 21.20
N LEU A 208 25.18 5.07 20.44
CA LEU A 208 26.24 5.94 20.94
C LEU A 208 25.74 6.97 21.95
N LEU A 209 24.67 7.71 21.59
CA LEU A 209 24.12 8.79 22.43
C LEU A 209 23.59 8.26 23.75
N VAL A 210 22.84 7.16 23.72
CA VAL A 210 22.28 6.53 24.92
C VAL A 210 23.40 5.93 25.78
N SER A 211 24.38 5.25 25.17
CA SER A 211 25.52 4.71 25.91
C SER A 211 26.31 5.80 26.65
N LYS A 212 26.46 6.98 26.03
CA LYS A 212 27.04 8.15 26.71
C LYS A 212 26.13 8.73 27.79
N LEU A 213 24.82 8.79 27.54
CA LEU A 213 23.83 9.29 28.51
C LEU A 213 23.79 8.42 29.78
N LEU A 214 23.86 7.10 29.60
CA LEU A 214 23.93 6.11 30.68
C LEU A 214 25.30 6.04 31.37
N LYS A 215 26.30 6.77 30.85
CA LYS A 215 27.66 6.86 31.39
C LYS A 215 28.32 5.49 31.60
N PHE A 216 28.22 4.62 30.59
CA PHE A 216 28.91 3.32 30.66
C PHE A 216 30.41 3.50 30.89
N PRO A 217 31.03 2.67 31.76
CA PRO A 217 32.43 2.81 32.10
C PRO A 217 33.31 2.50 30.90
N ILE A 218 34.37 3.30 30.76
CA ILE A 218 35.38 3.13 29.70
C ILE A 218 36.08 1.79 29.91
N HIS A 219 36.02 0.90 28.92
CA HIS A 219 36.48 -0.48 29.05
C HIS A 219 37.97 -0.67 28.70
N GLU A 220 38.67 0.42 28.39
CA GLU A 220 40.07 0.37 27.95
C GLU A 220 41.05 0.59 29.12
N ASN A 221 41.57 -0.51 29.67
CA ASN A 221 42.67 -0.53 30.64
C ASN A 221 44.02 -0.30 29.95
N ALA A 222 44.19 0.84 29.26
CA ALA A 222 45.43 1.18 28.56
C ALA A 222 46.28 2.19 29.36
N ALA A 223 47.60 2.16 29.15
CA ALA A 223 48.52 3.15 29.72
C ALA A 223 48.09 4.60 29.36
N PRO A 224 48.33 5.61 30.23
CA PRO A 224 47.81 6.97 30.06
C PRO A 224 48.12 7.63 28.70
N ALA A 225 49.29 7.31 28.12
CA ALA A 225 49.68 7.79 26.79
C ALA A 225 48.82 7.21 25.66
N ARG A 226 48.48 5.91 25.74
CA ARG A 226 47.63 5.22 24.76
C ARG A 226 46.18 5.70 24.88
N GLN A 227 45.69 5.95 26.09
CA GLN A 227 44.34 6.49 26.32
C GLN A 227 44.11 7.85 25.63
N LYS A 228 45.10 8.76 25.62
CA LYS A 228 44.98 10.05 24.91
C LYS A 228 44.83 9.84 23.39
N VAL A 229 45.57 8.90 22.83
CA VAL A 229 45.52 8.56 21.41
C VAL A 229 44.17 7.93 21.05
N ILE A 230 43.69 6.95 21.82
CA ILE A 230 42.35 6.37 21.61
C ILE A 230 41.26 7.43 21.75
N LYS A 231 41.30 8.27 22.80
CA LYS A 231 40.33 9.36 22.96
C LYS A 231 40.30 10.29 21.76
N ARG A 232 41.45 10.60 21.16
CA ARG A 232 41.54 11.41 19.93
C ARG A 232 40.90 10.70 18.74
N TYR A 233 41.24 9.43 18.49
CA TYR A 233 40.66 8.65 17.39
C TYR A 233 39.15 8.47 17.54
N VAL A 234 38.67 8.13 18.73
CA VAL A 234 37.24 7.96 19.01
C VAL A 234 36.50 9.30 18.86
N THR A 235 37.08 10.40 19.34
CA THR A 235 36.47 11.74 19.15
C THR A 235 36.40 12.12 17.68
N LEU A 236 37.43 11.80 16.88
CA LEU A 236 37.38 11.97 15.43
C LEU A 236 36.29 11.12 14.78
N ILE A 237 36.14 9.86 15.20
CA ILE A 237 35.07 8.97 14.70
C ILE A 237 33.69 9.54 15.06
N ILE A 238 33.50 10.05 16.27
CA ILE A 238 32.25 10.72 16.67
C ILE A 238 31.95 11.90 15.76
N ILE A 239 32.92 12.77 15.52
CA ILE A 239 32.74 13.93 14.62
C ILE A 239 32.40 13.44 13.20
N LEU A 240 33.11 12.43 12.72
CA LEU A 240 32.94 11.85 11.39
C LEU A 240 31.59 11.15 11.21
N THR A 241 30.98 10.60 12.26
CA THR A 241 29.65 9.97 12.16
C THR A 241 28.53 10.98 12.39
N LEU A 242 28.70 11.91 13.33
CA LEU A 242 27.64 12.81 13.78
C LEU A 242 27.40 13.95 12.78
N ILE A 243 28.46 14.54 12.20
CA ILE A 243 28.32 15.63 11.21
C ILE A 243 27.55 15.16 9.95
N PRO A 244 27.92 14.06 9.28
CA PRO A 244 27.16 13.57 8.13
C PRO A 244 25.74 13.16 8.47
N SER A 245 25.50 12.61 9.67
CA SER A 245 24.15 12.25 10.12
C SER A 245 23.24 13.47 10.22
N ILE A 246 23.72 14.57 10.80
CA ILE A 246 22.96 15.84 10.87
C ILE A 246 22.70 16.38 9.46
N PHE A 247 23.71 16.36 8.58
CA PHE A 247 23.56 16.81 7.20
C PHE A 247 22.52 15.98 6.43
N LEU A 248 22.58 14.65 6.54
CA LEU A 248 21.63 13.73 5.92
C LEU A 248 20.20 13.95 6.45
N GLY A 249 20.04 14.08 7.76
CA GLY A 249 18.75 14.40 8.38
C GLY A 249 18.17 15.72 7.87
N ASN A 250 18.99 16.79 7.84
CA ASN A 250 18.56 18.08 7.31
C ASN A 250 18.20 18.01 5.82
N ARG A 251 18.94 17.24 5.01
CA ARG A 251 18.64 17.04 3.59
C ARG A 251 17.27 16.34 3.40
N LEU A 252 16.99 15.31 4.18
CA LEU A 252 15.69 14.60 4.15
C LEU A 252 14.54 15.52 4.57
N VAL A 253 14.71 16.31 5.64
CA VAL A 253 13.70 17.31 6.05
C VAL A 253 13.44 18.32 4.94
N GLN A 254 14.47 18.80 4.27
CA GLN A 254 14.31 19.75 3.16
C GLN A 254 13.60 19.11 1.96
N GLN A 255 13.90 17.86 1.63
CA GLN A 255 13.24 17.12 0.56
C GLN A 255 11.75 16.90 0.85
N GLU A 256 11.41 16.50 2.08
CA GLU A 256 10.01 16.33 2.51
C GLU A 256 9.25 17.65 2.49
N ARG A 257 9.85 18.74 3.01
CA ARG A 257 9.25 20.08 2.95
C ARG A 257 9.04 20.54 1.51
N PHE A 258 10.01 20.28 0.62
CA PHE A 258 9.89 20.59 -0.80
C PHE A 258 8.77 19.80 -1.45
N MET A 259 8.66 18.50 -1.15
CA MET A 259 7.60 17.63 -1.66
C MET A 259 6.21 18.11 -1.22
N ASP A 260 6.02 18.40 0.07
CA ASP A 260 4.75 18.89 0.61
C ASP A 260 4.34 20.24 0.02
N LYS A 261 5.28 21.20 -0.05
CA LYS A 261 5.05 22.49 -0.70
C LYS A 261 4.72 22.32 -2.18
N SER A 262 5.44 21.45 -2.89
CA SER A 262 5.22 21.18 -4.31
C SER A 262 3.85 20.57 -4.57
N LYS A 263 3.40 19.64 -3.74
CA LYS A 263 2.04 19.07 -3.83
C LYS A 263 0.96 20.15 -3.65
N LYS A 264 1.09 21.02 -2.65
CA LYS A 264 0.17 22.15 -2.45
C LYS A 264 0.14 23.12 -3.63
N TYR A 265 1.31 23.39 -4.22
CA TYR A 265 1.41 24.18 -5.44
C TYR A 265 0.70 23.49 -6.62
N ILE A 266 0.96 22.18 -6.83
CA ILE A 266 0.35 21.38 -7.90
C ILE A 266 -1.16 21.33 -7.77
N ASP A 267 -1.69 21.16 -6.56
CA ASP A 267 -3.12 21.19 -6.29
C ASP A 267 -3.75 22.54 -6.64
N ASN A 268 -3.00 23.65 -6.49
CA ASN A 268 -3.45 24.99 -6.85
C ASN A 268 -3.43 25.27 -8.36
N VAL A 269 -2.53 24.63 -9.10
CA VAL A 269 -2.42 24.78 -10.57
C VAL A 269 -3.11 23.65 -11.33
N ARG A 270 -3.76 22.70 -10.63
CA ARG A 270 -4.33 21.49 -11.22
C ARG A 270 -5.34 21.76 -12.34
N VAL A 271 -6.09 22.86 -12.24
CA VAL A 271 -7.03 23.34 -13.26
C VAL A 271 -6.80 24.82 -13.48
N ILE A 272 -6.58 25.22 -14.73
CA ILE A 272 -6.47 26.62 -15.16
C ILE A 272 -7.34 26.76 -16.40
N ASP A 273 -8.47 27.45 -16.24
CA ASP A 273 -9.51 27.58 -17.26
C ASP A 273 -9.94 26.19 -17.80
N ASP A 274 -9.78 25.94 -19.11
CA ASP A 274 -10.10 24.66 -19.76
C ASP A 274 -8.91 23.68 -19.84
N LYS A 275 -7.81 23.98 -19.13
CA LYS A 275 -6.58 23.17 -19.10
C LYS A 275 -6.49 22.43 -17.77
N TYR A 276 -6.21 21.13 -17.85
CA TYR A 276 -6.16 20.26 -16.68
C TYR A 276 -4.84 19.49 -16.63
N LEU A 277 -4.30 19.35 -15.42
CA LEU A 277 -3.10 18.58 -15.18
C LEU A 277 -3.41 17.08 -15.31
N LEU A 278 -2.77 16.42 -16.27
CA LEU A 278 -2.89 14.98 -16.53
C LEU A 278 -2.01 14.17 -15.59
N ASP A 279 -0.76 14.59 -15.45
CA ASP A 279 0.24 13.90 -14.67
C ASP A 279 1.32 14.88 -14.18
N TYR A 280 2.01 14.50 -13.12
CA TYR A 280 3.13 15.27 -12.59
C TYR A 280 4.21 14.38 -12.03
N SER A 281 5.46 14.85 -12.12
CA SER A 281 6.57 14.25 -11.39
C SER A 281 7.36 15.33 -10.67
N ILE A 282 7.72 15.06 -9.42
CA ILE A 282 8.53 15.96 -8.60
C ILE A 282 9.88 15.29 -8.38
N ASP A 283 10.96 15.99 -8.69
CA ASP A 283 12.32 15.61 -8.30
C ASP A 283 12.80 16.55 -7.18
N PRO A 284 12.72 16.13 -5.90
CA PRO A 284 13.16 16.95 -4.77
C PRO A 284 14.67 17.17 -4.73
N GLN A 285 15.45 16.32 -5.39
CA GLN A 285 16.92 16.44 -5.38
C GLN A 285 17.36 17.53 -6.34
N LYS A 286 16.80 17.54 -7.56
CA LYS A 286 17.07 18.56 -8.58
C LYS A 286 16.22 19.82 -8.42
N LYS A 287 15.20 19.79 -7.55
CA LYS A 287 14.18 20.83 -7.38
C LYS A 287 13.45 21.13 -8.70
N VAL A 288 13.11 20.06 -9.42
CA VAL A 288 12.38 20.14 -10.70
C VAL A 288 10.97 19.63 -10.49
N ILE A 289 9.98 20.36 -11.00
CA ILE A 289 8.58 19.97 -11.03
C ILE A 289 8.18 19.83 -12.50
N ASN A 290 7.96 18.60 -12.97
CA ASN A 290 7.43 18.35 -14.30
C ASN A 290 5.91 18.29 -14.23
N LEU A 291 5.24 19.10 -15.05
CA LEU A 291 3.79 19.15 -15.15
C LEU A 291 3.40 18.78 -16.57
N ILE A 292 2.50 17.81 -16.72
CA ILE A 292 1.94 17.40 -18.00
C ILE A 292 0.48 17.85 -18.04
N TYR A 293 0.17 18.82 -18.90
CA TYR A 293 -1.19 19.33 -19.07
C TYR A 293 -1.86 18.72 -20.31
N GLY A 294 -3.17 18.56 -20.20
CA GLY A 294 -4.10 18.27 -21.29
C GLY A 294 -5.16 19.37 -21.43
N GLY A 295 -5.94 19.28 -22.50
CA GLY A 295 -6.92 20.33 -22.86
C GLY A 295 -6.45 21.14 -24.06
N THR A 296 -6.79 22.43 -24.06
CA THR A 296 -6.37 23.40 -25.08
C THR A 296 -4.85 23.63 -25.02
N THR A 297 -4.26 24.13 -26.12
CA THR A 297 -2.82 24.42 -26.19
C THR A 297 -2.41 25.42 -25.11
N LEU A 298 -1.29 25.16 -24.41
CA LEU A 298 -0.73 26.12 -23.47
C LEU A 298 0.03 27.23 -24.21
N ASP A 299 -0.45 28.46 -24.08
CA ASP A 299 0.26 29.64 -24.54
C ASP A 299 1.37 30.03 -23.54
N GLU A 300 2.34 30.83 -23.99
CA GLU A 300 3.43 31.31 -23.12
C GLU A 300 2.90 32.08 -21.90
N LYS A 301 1.76 32.78 -22.03
CA LYS A 301 1.11 33.47 -20.91
C LYS A 301 0.64 32.51 -19.81
N ASP A 302 0.15 31.32 -20.18
CA ASP A 302 -0.30 30.32 -19.20
C ASP A 302 0.90 29.71 -18.47
N LYS A 303 1.99 29.47 -19.19
CA LYS A 303 3.24 28.98 -18.61
C LYS A 303 3.82 29.98 -17.62
N GLU A 304 3.80 31.28 -17.95
CA GLU A 304 4.19 32.36 -17.04
C GLU A 304 3.26 32.46 -15.82
N LEU A 305 1.95 32.28 -15.99
CA LEU A 305 0.98 32.26 -14.88
C LEU A 305 1.25 31.07 -13.93
N ILE A 306 1.48 29.88 -14.49
CA ILE A 306 1.83 28.67 -13.72
C ILE A 306 3.14 28.88 -12.96
N ALA A 307 4.16 29.43 -13.63
CA ALA A 307 5.47 29.69 -13.03
C ALA A 307 5.43 30.78 -11.95
N SER A 308 4.67 31.86 -12.15
CA SER A 308 4.55 32.96 -11.18
C SER A 308 3.82 32.52 -9.90
N ARG A 309 2.81 31.64 -10.01
CA ARG A 309 2.12 31.05 -8.84
C ARG A 309 3.07 30.27 -7.92
N LEU A 310 4.22 29.82 -8.41
CA LEU A 310 5.22 29.13 -7.60
C LEU A 310 5.79 30.04 -6.49
N GLN A 311 5.84 31.36 -6.71
CA GLN A 311 6.32 32.33 -5.72
C GLN A 311 5.42 32.41 -4.48
N ASN A 312 4.12 32.15 -4.63
CA ASN A 312 3.15 32.18 -3.54
C ASN A 312 3.38 31.08 -2.49
N PHE A 313 4.14 30.03 -2.85
CA PHE A 313 4.41 28.88 -1.99
C PHE A 313 5.83 28.88 -1.39
N ASP A 314 6.58 29.98 -1.57
CA ASP A 314 7.99 30.09 -1.13
C ASP A 314 8.80 28.86 -1.61
N LEU A 315 8.60 28.51 -2.88
CA LEU A 315 9.29 27.44 -3.57
C LEU A 315 10.35 28.07 -4.49
N LYS A 316 11.52 27.45 -4.54
CA LYS A 316 12.53 27.71 -5.56
C LYS A 316 12.72 26.41 -6.34
N ALA A 317 11.98 26.29 -7.44
CA ALA A 317 11.96 25.10 -8.27
C ALA A 317 11.93 25.51 -9.75
N GLU A 318 12.53 24.68 -10.60
CA GLU A 318 12.35 24.76 -12.04
C GLU A 318 11.06 24.03 -12.41
N VAL A 319 10.11 24.74 -13.02
CA VAL A 319 8.84 24.14 -13.49
C VAL A 319 8.98 23.85 -14.97
N VAL A 320 8.99 22.57 -15.31
CA VAL A 320 9.02 22.09 -16.69
C VAL A 320 7.61 21.71 -17.10
N ILE A 321 7.00 22.51 -17.97
CA ILE A 321 5.63 22.31 -18.41
C ILE A 321 5.64 21.65 -19.79
N LYS A 322 5.02 20.48 -19.91
CA LYS A 322 4.90 19.72 -21.16
C LYS A 322 3.42 19.56 -21.53
N GLN A 323 3.12 19.65 -22.82
CA GLN A 323 1.79 19.32 -23.35
C GLN A 323 1.75 17.82 -23.63
N GLY A 324 0.83 17.10 -23.00
CA GLY A 324 0.66 15.65 -23.22
C GLY A 324 -0.13 15.36 -24.49
N PHE A 325 -1.37 15.85 -24.54
CA PHE A 325 -2.26 15.76 -25.69
C PHE A 325 -2.68 17.18 -26.07
N ALA A 326 -2.37 17.64 -27.29
CA ALA A 326 -3.02 18.82 -27.85
C ALA A 326 -4.36 18.35 -28.41
N ILE A 327 -5.46 18.69 -27.74
CA ILE A 327 -6.80 18.31 -28.22
C ILE A 327 -7.14 19.26 -29.37
N ASP A 328 -7.13 18.75 -30.60
CA ASP A 328 -7.69 19.47 -31.74
C ASP A 328 -9.21 19.58 -31.52
N GLN A 329 -9.77 20.79 -31.54
CA GLN A 329 -11.16 21.07 -31.14
C GLN A 329 -12.21 20.25 -31.92
N LYS A 330 -11.85 19.69 -33.08
CA LYS A 330 -12.71 18.81 -33.86
C LYS A 330 -12.92 17.42 -33.23
N GLU A 331 -11.90 16.88 -32.57
CA GLU A 331 -11.94 15.51 -32.01
C GLU A 331 -12.82 15.43 -30.75
N TYR A 332 -12.92 16.54 -29.99
CA TYR A 332 -13.81 16.62 -28.83
C TYR A 332 -15.29 16.64 -29.23
N GLN A 333 -15.65 17.40 -30.27
CA GLN A 333 -17.02 17.40 -30.82
C GLN A 333 -17.42 16.03 -31.36
N GLU A 334 -16.48 15.32 -31.98
CA GLU A 334 -16.71 13.97 -32.50
C GLU A 334 -16.88 12.95 -31.37
N LYS A 335 -16.06 13.06 -30.31
CA LYS A 335 -16.16 12.18 -29.12
C LYS A 335 -17.43 12.44 -28.31
N GLU A 336 -17.84 13.69 -28.14
CA GLU A 336 -19.10 14.04 -27.45
C GLU A 336 -20.32 13.52 -28.23
N LYS A 337 -20.29 13.64 -29.56
CA LYS A 337 -21.32 13.05 -30.44
C LYS A 337 -21.35 11.53 -30.33
N LEU A 338 -20.20 10.86 -30.25
CA LEU A 338 -20.10 9.42 -30.06
C LEU A 338 -20.64 8.98 -28.69
N ILE A 339 -20.35 9.73 -27.61
CA ILE A 339 -20.87 9.44 -26.26
C ILE A 339 -22.40 9.55 -26.21
N LEU A 340 -22.97 10.57 -26.87
CA LEU A 340 -24.42 10.73 -26.99
C LEU A 340 -25.06 9.61 -27.83
N GLN A 341 -24.39 9.16 -28.89
CA GLN A 341 -24.83 8.00 -29.68
C GLN A 341 -24.80 6.70 -28.88
N ILE A 342 -23.74 6.45 -28.09
CA ILE A 342 -23.66 5.26 -27.24
C ILE A 342 -24.77 5.30 -26.18
N SER A 343 -24.98 6.44 -25.52
CA SER A 343 -26.01 6.57 -24.49
C SER A 343 -27.42 6.35 -25.04
N SER A 344 -27.70 6.84 -26.25
CA SER A 344 -28.99 6.60 -26.92
C SER A 344 -29.16 5.15 -27.40
N LEU A 345 -28.08 4.51 -27.86
CA LEU A 345 -28.07 3.08 -28.21
C LEU A 345 -28.29 2.19 -26.98
N GLU A 346 -27.68 2.52 -25.84
CA GLU A 346 -27.88 1.80 -24.57
C GLU A 346 -29.33 1.93 -24.09
N ALA A 347 -29.92 3.12 -24.20
CA ALA A 347 -31.34 3.33 -23.88
C ALA A 347 -32.26 2.48 -24.76
N GLU A 348 -31.98 2.38 -26.07
CA GLU A 348 -32.76 1.56 -27.00
C GLU A 348 -32.55 0.05 -26.74
N LEU A 349 -31.32 -0.38 -26.46
CA LEU A 349 -31.01 -1.76 -26.07
C LEU A 349 -31.75 -2.16 -24.80
N ASN A 350 -31.77 -1.30 -23.78
CA ASN A 350 -32.50 -1.57 -22.54
C ASN A 350 -34.01 -1.68 -22.77
N LYS A 351 -34.56 -0.85 -23.66
CA LYS A 351 -35.97 -0.93 -24.07
C LYS A 351 -36.28 -2.24 -24.80
N GLN A 352 -35.40 -2.68 -25.70
CA GLN A 352 -35.55 -3.98 -26.38
C GLN A 352 -35.42 -5.16 -25.43
N ASN A 353 -34.46 -5.12 -24.49
CA ASN A 353 -34.30 -6.17 -23.48
C ASN A 353 -35.55 -6.30 -22.60
N ALA A 354 -36.17 -5.19 -22.19
CA ALA A 354 -37.44 -5.23 -21.46
C ALA A 354 -38.58 -5.89 -22.25
N ILE A 355 -38.62 -5.69 -23.58
CA ILE A 355 -39.58 -6.38 -24.47
C ILE A 355 -39.27 -7.87 -24.53
N ILE A 356 -38.00 -8.26 -24.67
CA ILE A 356 -37.57 -9.67 -24.70
C ILE A 356 -37.91 -10.36 -23.37
N ASP A 357 -37.68 -9.71 -22.24
CA ASP A 357 -38.02 -10.25 -20.93
C ASP A 357 -39.53 -10.43 -20.75
N SER A 358 -40.33 -9.48 -21.26
CA SER A 358 -41.79 -9.63 -21.32
C SER A 358 -42.19 -10.86 -22.15
N ILE A 359 -41.59 -11.07 -23.32
CA ILE A 359 -41.85 -12.24 -24.19
C ILE A 359 -41.45 -13.55 -23.49
N LYS A 360 -40.30 -13.59 -22.80
CA LYS A 360 -39.81 -14.77 -22.07
C LYS A 360 -40.61 -15.07 -20.79
N SER A 361 -41.19 -14.06 -20.15
CA SER A 361 -41.96 -14.22 -18.91
C SER A 361 -43.29 -14.96 -19.13
N ARG A 362 -43.88 -14.87 -20.33
CA ARG A 362 -45.22 -15.43 -20.61
C ARG A 362 -45.28 -16.96 -20.59
N PRO A 363 -44.33 -17.70 -21.20
CA PRO A 363 -44.26 -19.15 -21.02
C PRO A 363 -44.10 -19.59 -19.56
N LEU A 364 -43.36 -18.82 -18.75
CA LEU A 364 -43.21 -19.08 -17.31
C LEU A 364 -44.52 -18.87 -16.54
N LEU A 365 -45.30 -17.84 -16.91
CA LEU A 365 -46.64 -17.64 -16.36
C LEU A 365 -47.58 -18.79 -16.70
N ALA A 366 -47.58 -19.31 -17.94
CA ALA A 366 -48.36 -20.48 -18.30
C ALA A 366 -47.99 -21.71 -17.46
N LYS A 367 -46.69 -21.93 -17.21
CA LYS A 367 -46.20 -23.01 -16.34
C LYS A 367 -46.69 -22.88 -14.90
N ASN A 368 -46.76 -21.66 -14.36
CA ASN A 368 -47.31 -21.46 -13.01
C ASN A 368 -48.83 -21.64 -12.99
N LEU A 369 -49.54 -21.15 -14.01
CA LEU A 369 -50.99 -21.28 -14.11
C LEU A 369 -51.43 -22.75 -14.20
N ILE A 370 -50.74 -23.60 -14.95
CA ILE A 370 -51.12 -25.03 -15.02
C ILE A 370 -50.96 -25.75 -13.67
N ASN A 371 -49.93 -25.41 -12.89
CA ASN A 371 -49.75 -25.97 -11.54
C ASN A 371 -50.88 -25.57 -10.60
N GLU A 372 -51.44 -24.37 -10.75
CA GLU A 372 -52.59 -23.90 -9.97
C GLU A 372 -53.92 -24.51 -10.50
N LEU A 373 -54.10 -24.56 -11.82
CA LEU A 373 -55.33 -25.05 -12.47
C LEU A 373 -55.55 -26.55 -12.27
N THR A 374 -54.50 -27.36 -12.29
CA THR A 374 -54.57 -28.81 -12.02
C THR A 374 -55.05 -29.13 -10.61
N ILE A 375 -54.75 -28.27 -9.63
CA ILE A 375 -55.24 -28.38 -8.25
C ILE A 375 -56.74 -28.02 -8.18
N ILE A 376 -57.15 -26.99 -8.93
CA ILE A 376 -58.55 -26.54 -8.96
C ILE A 376 -59.44 -27.58 -9.66
N ASN A 377 -58.96 -28.19 -10.74
CA ASN A 377 -59.65 -29.26 -11.46
C ASN A 377 -58.66 -30.23 -12.10
N SER A 378 -58.71 -31.49 -11.68
CA SER A 378 -57.84 -32.57 -12.18
C SER A 378 -58.10 -32.96 -13.65
N ASN A 379 -59.19 -32.47 -14.27
CA ASN A 379 -59.49 -32.66 -15.69
C ASN A 379 -58.65 -31.73 -16.60
N ILE A 380 -57.97 -30.71 -16.05
CA ILE A 380 -57.07 -29.85 -16.83
C ILE A 380 -55.69 -30.49 -16.92
N ILE A 381 -55.14 -30.57 -18.13
CA ILE A 381 -53.88 -31.26 -18.43
C ILE A 381 -52.80 -30.35 -19.02
N SER A 382 -53.18 -29.28 -19.69
CA SER A 382 -52.22 -28.34 -20.29
C SER A 382 -52.77 -26.91 -20.27
N CYS A 383 -51.87 -25.93 -20.35
CA CYS A 383 -52.23 -24.52 -20.42
C CYS A 383 -51.23 -23.79 -21.32
N ALA A 384 -51.72 -23.00 -22.26
CA ALA A 384 -50.93 -22.08 -23.06
C ALA A 384 -51.53 -20.68 -22.96
N ILE A 385 -50.67 -19.66 -22.99
CA ILE A 385 -51.06 -18.25 -22.92
C ILE A 385 -50.36 -17.49 -24.06
N ALA A 386 -51.11 -16.63 -24.73
CA ALA A 386 -50.58 -15.73 -25.73
C ALA A 386 -51.32 -14.38 -25.64
N ASP A 387 -50.59 -13.28 -25.74
CA ASP A 387 -51.21 -12.01 -26.07
C ASP A 387 -51.31 -11.89 -27.58
N THR A 388 -52.47 -11.48 -28.06
CA THR A 388 -52.71 -11.30 -29.48
C THR A 388 -53.55 -10.06 -29.74
N TYR A 389 -53.62 -9.67 -31.00
CA TYR A 389 -54.47 -8.60 -31.47
C TYR A 389 -55.67 -9.19 -32.21
N ILE A 390 -56.85 -8.71 -31.87
CA ILE A 390 -58.06 -8.97 -32.64
C ILE A 390 -58.22 -7.82 -33.62
N PHE A 391 -58.12 -8.14 -34.90
CA PHE A 391 -58.48 -7.24 -35.99
C PHE A 391 -59.98 -7.35 -36.24
N LYS A 392 -60.72 -6.28 -35.99
CA LYS A 392 -62.15 -6.23 -36.29
C LYS A 392 -62.36 -5.80 -37.74
N ALA A 393 -63.52 -6.13 -38.32
CA ALA A 393 -63.83 -5.84 -39.73
C ALA A 393 -63.85 -4.33 -40.07
N ASP A 394 -63.94 -3.47 -39.05
CA ASP A 394 -63.81 -2.01 -39.15
C ASP A 394 -62.36 -1.52 -39.07
N ASN A 395 -61.38 -2.43 -39.17
CA ASN A 395 -59.95 -2.19 -39.00
C ASN A 395 -59.53 -1.66 -37.62
N SER A 396 -60.41 -1.70 -36.62
CA SER A 396 -60.01 -1.39 -35.25
C SER A 396 -59.18 -2.54 -34.65
N LEU A 397 -58.15 -2.17 -33.90
CA LEU A 397 -57.21 -3.09 -33.25
C LEU A 397 -57.52 -3.14 -31.75
N ASP A 398 -57.82 -4.34 -31.23
CA ASP A 398 -58.01 -4.56 -29.80
C ASP A 398 -56.98 -5.60 -29.33
N SER A 399 -56.24 -5.32 -28.26
CA SER A 399 -55.35 -6.31 -27.65
C SER A 399 -56.14 -7.17 -26.68
N THR A 400 -55.93 -8.49 -26.74
CA THR A 400 -56.55 -9.44 -25.82
C THR A 400 -55.53 -10.51 -25.43
N THR A 401 -55.66 -11.04 -24.22
CA THR A 401 -54.91 -12.23 -23.82
C THR A 401 -55.76 -13.47 -24.09
N VAL A 402 -55.23 -14.41 -24.87
CA VAL A 402 -55.87 -15.69 -25.16
C VAL A 402 -55.23 -16.77 -24.28
N LEU A 403 -56.08 -17.52 -23.57
CA LEU A 403 -55.68 -18.71 -22.83
C LEU A 403 -56.29 -19.94 -23.49
N LEU A 404 -55.44 -20.92 -23.74
CA LEU A 404 -55.82 -22.23 -24.25
C LEU A 404 -55.61 -23.23 -23.11
N VAL A 405 -56.70 -23.83 -22.63
CA VAL A 405 -56.69 -24.79 -21.53
C VAL A 405 -57.02 -26.17 -22.10
N GLY A 406 -56.06 -27.09 -22.04
CA GLY A 406 -56.25 -28.48 -22.44
C GLY A 406 -57.03 -29.26 -21.38
N ILE A 407 -58.08 -29.95 -21.78
CA ILE A 407 -58.92 -30.79 -20.90
C ILE A 407 -58.83 -32.26 -21.30
N ALA A 408 -58.83 -33.18 -20.33
CA ALA A 408 -58.71 -34.60 -20.61
C ALA A 408 -59.98 -35.19 -21.24
N ASN A 409 -61.15 -34.70 -20.81
CA ASN A 409 -62.48 -35.05 -21.33
C ASN A 409 -63.25 -33.78 -21.72
N ASP A 410 -63.94 -33.80 -22.87
CA ASP A 410 -64.69 -32.64 -23.41
C ASP A 410 -65.92 -32.23 -22.57
N ASP A 411 -66.41 -33.13 -21.71
CA ASP A 411 -67.60 -32.93 -20.86
C ASP A 411 -67.31 -32.16 -19.57
N MET A 412 -66.80 -30.93 -19.69
CA MET A 412 -66.71 -30.01 -18.54
C MET A 412 -67.98 -29.15 -18.41
N PRO A 413 -68.70 -29.19 -17.26
CA PRO A 413 -69.92 -28.42 -17.04
C PRO A 413 -69.73 -26.91 -17.21
N LYS A 414 -70.75 -26.22 -17.75
CA LYS A 414 -70.69 -24.76 -17.98
C LYS A 414 -70.37 -23.95 -16.73
N ASN A 415 -70.96 -24.31 -15.59
CA ASN A 415 -70.72 -23.64 -14.30
C ASN A 415 -69.24 -23.72 -13.86
N GLU A 416 -68.58 -24.82 -14.18
CA GLU A 416 -67.17 -25.02 -13.84
C GLU A 416 -66.24 -24.21 -14.75
N LYS A 417 -66.55 -24.17 -16.06
CA LYS A 417 -65.86 -23.29 -17.02
C LYS A 417 -65.96 -21.82 -16.61
N GLU A 418 -67.13 -21.35 -16.18
CA GLU A 418 -67.34 -19.96 -15.73
C GLU A 418 -66.55 -19.63 -14.45
N ARG A 419 -66.46 -20.58 -13.51
CA ARG A 419 -65.67 -20.42 -12.28
C ARG A 419 -64.18 -20.29 -12.59
N ILE A 420 -63.65 -21.11 -13.51
CA ILE A 420 -62.24 -21.08 -13.92
C ILE A 420 -61.93 -19.77 -14.67
N ILE A 421 -62.82 -19.34 -15.58
CA ILE A 421 -62.67 -18.05 -16.28
C ILE A 421 -62.63 -16.89 -15.28
N SER A 422 -63.51 -16.89 -14.28
CA SER A 422 -63.56 -15.83 -13.26
C SER A 422 -62.29 -15.80 -12.40
N TRP A 423 -61.76 -16.98 -12.03
CA TRP A 423 -60.49 -17.09 -11.32
C TRP A 423 -59.31 -16.60 -12.17
N LEU A 424 -59.27 -16.95 -13.46
CA LEU A 424 -58.21 -16.50 -14.38
C LEU A 424 -58.22 -14.97 -14.57
N LYS A 425 -59.41 -14.35 -14.67
CA LYS A 425 -59.55 -12.88 -14.71
C LYS A 425 -58.96 -12.21 -13.48
N ALA A 426 -59.25 -12.75 -12.30
CA ALA A 426 -58.71 -12.24 -11.03
C ALA A 426 -57.20 -12.47 -10.92
N ARG A 427 -56.70 -13.64 -11.33
CA ARG A 427 -55.27 -14.00 -11.22
C ARG A 427 -54.37 -13.19 -12.14
N LEU A 428 -54.84 -12.92 -13.36
CA LEU A 428 -54.11 -12.13 -14.37
C LEU A 428 -54.35 -10.63 -14.26
N GLN A 429 -55.28 -10.20 -13.39
CA GLN A 429 -55.70 -8.80 -13.24
C GLN A 429 -56.08 -8.16 -14.60
N ASN A 430 -56.67 -8.95 -15.50
CA ASN A 430 -57.04 -8.52 -16.84
C ASN A 430 -58.46 -9.01 -17.15
N GLU A 431 -59.36 -8.08 -17.46
CA GLU A 431 -60.74 -8.42 -17.81
C GLU A 431 -60.90 -8.84 -19.28
N LYS A 432 -59.95 -8.46 -20.16
CA LYS A 432 -59.90 -8.76 -21.59
C LYS A 432 -59.19 -10.09 -21.86
N ILE A 433 -59.68 -11.16 -21.25
CA ILE A 433 -59.21 -12.52 -21.51
C ILE A 433 -60.24 -13.33 -22.30
N VAL A 434 -59.76 -14.11 -23.26
CA VAL A 434 -60.55 -15.09 -23.99
C VAL A 434 -59.99 -16.47 -23.66
N VAL A 435 -60.82 -17.35 -23.10
CA VAL A 435 -60.40 -18.68 -22.66
C VAL A 435 -61.07 -19.73 -23.55
N PHE A 436 -60.26 -20.60 -24.15
CA PHE A 436 -60.72 -21.74 -24.92
C PHE A 436 -60.36 -23.03 -24.20
N PHE A 437 -61.34 -23.92 -24.06
CA PHE A 437 -61.15 -25.27 -23.54
C PHE A 437 -61.15 -26.25 -24.70
N SER A 438 -60.14 -27.10 -24.81
CA SER A 438 -60.02 -28.05 -25.94
C SER A 438 -59.40 -29.37 -25.49
N ALA A 439 -60.00 -30.49 -25.92
CA ALA A 439 -59.40 -31.82 -25.72
C ALA A 439 -58.22 -32.14 -26.66
N ASN A 440 -58.00 -31.31 -27.68
CA ASN A 440 -56.93 -31.50 -28.67
C ASN A 440 -55.59 -30.87 -28.27
N LEU A 441 -55.52 -30.22 -27.10
CA LEU A 441 -54.32 -29.57 -26.57
C LEU A 441 -53.52 -30.49 -25.61
N LYS A 442 -53.58 -31.81 -25.82
CA LYS A 442 -52.89 -32.82 -25.00
C LYS A 442 -51.37 -32.67 -24.99
#